data_AF-A0AAP3DCG9-F1
#
_entry.id   AF-A0AAP3DCG9-F1
#
_cell.length_a   1.000
_cell.length_b   1.000
_cell.length_c   1.000
_cell.angle_alpha   90.00
_cell.angle_beta   90.00
_cell.angle_gamma   90.00
#
_symmetry.space_group_name_H-M   'P 1'
#
loop_
_entity.id
_entity.type
_entity.pdbx_description
1 polymer ?
#
loop_
_entity_poly.entity_id
_entity_poly.type
_entity_poly.pdbx_seq_one_letter_code
_entity_poly.pdbx_strand_id
1 'polypeptide(L)'
;MLREYVKQYFSQFDVLVISILFVFGFLWLIPDMERIHIWMALAIGMLSYAISEYLIHRFIFHMKPPKVRWLLTMLKRLHYDHHVSPDQLHLLFLPVWYSLPLIIIAGSVAFFITKDFSLMVAFVTGIMGYLLYYEWAHYIAHQPVQPITPWGRWMKKMHLWHHYKNENYWYGVTNPALDVLLGTYKNEKQVKRSSTARNLEQSDMK
;
A
#
# COMPACT_ATOMS: atom_id res chain seq x y z
N MET A 1 -21.37 11.36 -6.54
CA MET A 1 -20.02 11.68 -6.01
C MET A 1 -19.38 10.47 -5.32
N LEU A 2 -19.53 10.21 -3.99
CA LEU A 2 -18.79 9.09 -3.35
C LEU A 2 -19.11 7.70 -3.94
N ARG A 3 -20.38 7.46 -4.30
CA ARG A 3 -20.83 6.20 -4.91
C ARG A 3 -20.10 5.87 -6.21
N GLU A 4 -19.75 6.86 -7.02
CA GLU A 4 -19.04 6.66 -8.30
C GLU A 4 -17.61 6.21 -8.04
N TYR A 5 -16.92 6.82 -7.07
CA TYR A 5 -15.56 6.43 -6.70
C TYR A 5 -15.50 5.03 -6.10
N VAL A 6 -16.50 4.64 -5.30
CA VAL A 6 -16.62 3.25 -4.78
C VAL A 6 -16.80 2.27 -5.94
N LYS A 7 -17.69 2.56 -6.89
CA LYS A 7 -17.88 1.70 -8.07
C LYS A 7 -16.60 1.59 -8.89
N GLN A 8 -15.91 2.69 -9.12
CA GLN A 8 -14.66 2.72 -9.88
C GLN A 8 -13.53 1.96 -9.17
N TYR A 9 -13.47 1.99 -7.83
CA TYR A 9 -12.52 1.22 -7.04
C TYR A 9 -12.74 -0.29 -7.22
N PHE A 10 -13.95 -0.77 -7.00
CA PHE A 10 -14.27 -2.20 -7.15
C PHE A 10 -14.36 -2.68 -8.60
N SER A 11 -14.35 -1.78 -9.59
CA SER A 11 -14.25 -2.16 -11.00
C SER A 11 -12.82 -2.42 -11.46
N GLN A 12 -11.81 -2.11 -10.65
CA GLN A 12 -10.42 -2.42 -10.98
C GLN A 12 -10.19 -3.92 -10.86
N PHE A 13 -9.58 -4.51 -11.89
CA PHE A 13 -9.32 -5.95 -11.93
C PHE A 13 -8.53 -6.42 -10.70
N ASP A 14 -7.47 -5.71 -10.33
CA ASP A 14 -6.59 -6.11 -9.23
C ASP A 14 -7.33 -6.09 -7.88
N VAL A 15 -8.05 -5.00 -7.61
CA VAL A 15 -8.90 -4.84 -6.42
C VAL A 15 -9.97 -5.92 -6.37
N LEU A 16 -10.62 -6.23 -7.48
CA LEU A 16 -11.68 -7.25 -7.55
C LEU A 16 -11.13 -8.64 -7.20
N VAL A 17 -9.99 -9.02 -7.78
CA VAL A 17 -9.34 -10.31 -7.49
C VAL A 17 -8.98 -10.42 -6.00
N ILE A 18 -8.32 -9.40 -5.44
CA ILE A 18 -7.95 -9.40 -4.02
C ILE A 18 -9.20 -9.39 -3.13
N SER A 19 -10.26 -8.68 -3.50
CA SER A 19 -11.52 -8.66 -2.75
C SER A 19 -12.19 -10.03 -2.71
N ILE A 20 -12.21 -10.74 -3.85
CA ILE A 20 -12.77 -12.09 -3.95
C ILE A 20 -11.97 -13.04 -3.05
N LEU A 21 -10.64 -13.03 -3.15
CA LEU A 21 -9.77 -13.88 -2.32
C LEU A 21 -9.88 -13.55 -0.83
N PHE A 22 -9.98 -12.27 -0.47
CA PHE A 22 -10.23 -11.83 0.90
C PHE A 22 -11.54 -12.39 1.44
N VAL A 23 -12.64 -12.27 0.69
CA VAL A 23 -13.95 -12.81 1.08
C VAL A 23 -13.89 -14.33 1.23
N PHE A 24 -13.30 -15.05 0.27
CA PHE A 24 -13.16 -16.51 0.38
C PHE A 24 -12.34 -16.91 1.60
N GLY A 25 -11.21 -16.25 1.86
CA GLY A 25 -10.40 -16.52 3.06
C GLY A 25 -11.15 -16.19 4.34
N PHE A 26 -11.89 -15.09 4.39
CA PHE A 26 -12.69 -14.73 5.56
C PHE A 26 -13.83 -15.72 5.82
N LEU A 27 -14.54 -16.14 4.78
CA LEU A 27 -15.60 -17.16 4.87
C LEU A 27 -15.05 -18.52 5.31
N TRP A 28 -13.86 -18.91 4.82
CA TRP A 28 -13.18 -20.13 5.23
C TRP A 28 -12.87 -20.16 6.73
N LEU A 29 -12.59 -19.00 7.34
CA LEU A 29 -12.23 -18.88 8.76
C LEU A 29 -13.43 -18.89 9.70
N ILE A 30 -14.67 -18.78 9.21
CA ILE A 30 -15.89 -18.74 10.04
C ILE A 30 -15.95 -19.90 11.05
N PRO A 31 -15.63 -21.16 10.68
CA PRO A 31 -15.69 -22.28 11.62
C PRO A 31 -14.61 -22.27 12.72
N ASP A 32 -13.58 -21.43 12.60
CA ASP A 32 -12.45 -21.34 13.54
C ASP A 32 -12.48 -20.04 14.38
N MET A 33 -13.50 -19.18 14.24
CA MET A 33 -13.51 -17.82 14.81
C MET A 33 -13.51 -17.77 16.35
N GLU A 34 -13.87 -18.85 17.04
CA GLU A 34 -13.76 -18.95 18.50
C GLU A 34 -12.30 -19.04 18.98
N ARG A 35 -11.37 -19.41 18.09
CA ARG A 35 -9.94 -19.53 18.41
C ARG A 35 -9.29 -18.16 18.38
N ILE A 36 -8.89 -17.64 19.55
CA ILE A 36 -8.21 -16.34 19.67
C ILE A 36 -6.96 -16.20 18.77
N HIS A 37 -6.27 -17.31 18.52
CA HIS A 37 -5.08 -17.35 17.66
C HIS A 37 -5.39 -16.98 16.20
N ILE A 38 -6.62 -17.21 15.71
CA ILE A 38 -7.05 -16.81 14.37
C ILE A 38 -7.10 -15.28 14.27
N TRP A 39 -7.70 -14.62 15.26
CA TRP A 39 -7.74 -13.16 15.34
C TRP A 39 -6.34 -12.56 15.50
N MET A 40 -5.47 -13.19 16.29
CA MET A 40 -4.07 -12.78 16.40
C MET A 40 -3.34 -12.90 15.07
N ALA A 41 -3.48 -14.02 14.36
CA ALA A 41 -2.85 -14.23 13.05
C ALA A 41 -3.35 -13.20 12.01
N LEU A 42 -4.66 -12.91 12.00
CA LEU A 42 -5.24 -11.87 11.16
C LEU A 42 -4.65 -10.48 11.48
N ALA A 43 -4.59 -10.11 12.76
CA ALA A 43 -4.01 -8.84 13.20
C ALA A 43 -2.51 -8.74 12.87
N ILE A 44 -1.76 -9.85 13.02
CA ILE A 44 -0.34 -9.92 12.64
C ILE A 44 -0.18 -9.78 11.12
N GLY A 45 -1.08 -10.35 10.32
CA GLY A 45 -1.12 -10.16 8.87
C GLY A 45 -1.33 -8.70 8.48
N MET A 46 -2.31 -8.05 9.09
CA MET A 46 -2.57 -6.62 8.92
C MET A 46 -1.35 -5.77 9.27
N LEU A 47 -0.75 -6.02 10.44
CA LEU A 47 0.44 -5.31 10.91
C LEU A 47 1.65 -5.54 9.98
N SER A 48 1.82 -6.78 9.50
CA SER A 48 2.90 -7.14 8.56
C SER A 48 2.76 -6.34 7.27
N TYR A 49 1.54 -6.22 6.73
CA TYR A 49 1.32 -5.38 5.56
C TYR A 49 1.60 -3.90 5.87
N ALA A 50 1.09 -3.37 6.98
CA ALA A 50 1.31 -1.97 7.38
C ALA A 50 2.81 -1.61 7.49
N ILE A 51 3.62 -2.56 7.98
CA ILE A 51 5.08 -2.41 8.01
C ILE A 51 5.67 -2.49 6.59
N SER A 52 5.23 -3.48 5.81
CA SER A 52 5.70 -3.69 4.43
C SER A 52 5.40 -2.50 3.53
N GLU A 53 4.25 -1.84 3.70
CA GLU A 53 3.82 -0.64 2.98
C GLU A 53 4.92 0.40 3.03
N TYR A 54 5.32 0.80 4.24
CA TYR A 54 6.34 1.81 4.44
C TYR A 54 7.71 1.37 3.89
N LEU A 55 8.11 0.12 4.19
CA LEU A 55 9.44 -0.37 3.80
C LEU A 55 9.57 -0.48 2.28
N ILE A 56 8.57 -1.05 1.60
CA ILE A 56 8.54 -1.16 0.14
C ILE A 56 8.45 0.24 -0.47
N HIS A 57 7.55 1.11 0.03
CA HIS A 57 7.40 2.45 -0.51
C HIS A 57 8.72 3.23 -0.43
N ARG A 58 9.35 3.28 0.74
CA ARG A 58 10.60 4.03 0.95
C ARG A 58 11.82 3.41 0.26
N PHE A 59 12.04 2.10 0.40
CA PHE A 59 13.31 1.49 0.02
C PHE A 59 13.29 0.82 -1.35
N ILE A 60 12.11 0.46 -1.88
CA ILE A 60 11.97 -0.17 -3.19
C ILE A 60 11.38 0.83 -4.18
N PHE A 61 10.21 1.38 -3.89
CA PHE A 61 9.50 2.28 -4.81
C PHE A 61 10.17 3.65 -4.94
N HIS A 62 10.91 4.10 -3.92
CA HIS A 62 11.77 5.30 -3.97
C HIS A 62 13.27 5.01 -4.11
N MET A 63 13.66 3.78 -4.48
CA MET A 63 15.06 3.52 -4.79
C MET A 63 15.52 4.37 -5.98
N LYS A 64 16.82 4.64 -6.10
CA LYS A 64 17.37 5.32 -7.28
C LYS A 64 17.12 4.49 -8.55
N PRO A 65 16.87 5.14 -9.71
CA PRO A 65 16.63 4.44 -10.97
C PRO A 65 17.70 3.39 -11.25
N PRO A 66 17.34 2.09 -11.28
CA PRO A 66 18.31 1.04 -11.48
C PRO A 66 18.77 1.01 -12.94
N LYS A 67 20.02 0.62 -13.17
CA LYS A 67 20.57 0.45 -14.53
C LYS A 67 19.98 -0.76 -15.26
N VAL A 68 19.41 -1.71 -14.51
CA VAL A 68 18.82 -2.94 -15.03
C VAL A 68 17.44 -2.62 -15.62
N ARG A 69 17.29 -2.78 -16.94
CA ARG A 69 16.10 -2.34 -17.69
C ARG A 69 14.80 -2.93 -17.17
N TRP A 70 14.75 -4.25 -16.96
CA TRP A 70 13.51 -4.91 -16.52
C TRP A 70 13.07 -4.41 -15.14
N LEU A 71 14.03 -4.15 -14.23
CA LEU A 71 13.75 -3.65 -12.89
C LEU A 71 13.26 -2.20 -12.95
N LEU A 72 13.87 -1.37 -13.80
CA LEU A 72 13.40 0.00 -14.03
C LEU A 72 11.97 0.00 -14.58
N THR A 73 11.68 -0.82 -15.60
CA THR A 73 10.32 -0.95 -16.15
C THR A 73 9.31 -1.38 -15.08
N MET A 74 9.69 -2.32 -14.22
CA MET A 74 8.86 -2.76 -13.10
C MET A 74 8.58 -1.59 -12.13
N LEU A 75 9.61 -0.86 -11.68
CA LEU A 75 9.45 0.28 -10.77
C LEU A 75 8.63 1.42 -11.39
N LYS A 76 8.78 1.65 -12.69
CA LYS A 76 7.95 2.61 -13.43
C LYS A 76 6.48 2.25 -13.36
N ARG A 77 6.15 0.99 -13.66
CA ARG A 77 4.78 0.48 -13.58
C ARG A 77 4.22 0.50 -12.16
N LEU A 78 5.05 0.24 -11.15
CA LEU A 78 4.62 0.14 -9.75
C LEU A 78 4.55 1.49 -9.04
N HIS A 79 5.37 2.49 -9.42
CA HIS A 79 5.44 3.76 -8.69
C HIS A 79 5.94 4.99 -9.44
N TYR A 80 7.00 4.90 -10.26
CA TYR A 80 7.58 6.15 -10.81
C TYR A 80 6.61 6.88 -11.75
N ASP A 81 5.91 6.13 -12.60
CA ASP A 81 4.95 6.73 -13.53
C ASP A 81 3.75 7.35 -12.78
N HIS A 82 3.43 6.82 -11.59
CA HIS A 82 2.41 7.41 -10.72
C HIS A 82 2.83 8.80 -10.21
N HIS A 83 4.11 9.02 -9.88
CA HIS A 83 4.60 10.36 -9.52
C HIS A 83 4.51 11.37 -10.67
N VAL A 84 4.66 10.90 -11.91
CA VAL A 84 4.54 11.74 -13.12
C VAL A 84 3.07 12.04 -13.41
N SER A 85 2.23 11.01 -13.35
CA SER A 85 0.81 11.04 -13.74
C SER A 85 -0.10 10.48 -12.64
N PRO A 86 -0.28 11.22 -11.52
CA PRO A 86 -0.98 10.70 -10.34
C PRO A 86 -2.47 10.42 -10.57
N ASP A 87 -3.08 11.05 -11.58
CA ASP A 87 -4.50 10.88 -11.90
C ASP A 87 -4.80 9.64 -12.76
N GLN A 88 -3.77 8.94 -13.25
CA GLN A 88 -3.95 7.74 -14.07
C GLN A 88 -4.31 6.53 -13.21
N LEU A 89 -5.58 6.11 -13.30
CA LEU A 89 -6.15 5.06 -12.45
C LEU A 89 -5.37 3.74 -12.43
N HIS A 90 -4.91 3.25 -13.58
CA HIS A 90 -4.20 1.97 -13.63
C HIS A 90 -2.83 1.99 -12.90
N LEU A 91 -2.28 3.17 -12.60
CA LEU A 91 -1.04 3.36 -11.85
C LEU A 91 -1.26 3.49 -10.33
N LEU A 92 -2.52 3.57 -9.87
CA LEU A 92 -2.86 3.75 -8.45
C LEU A 92 -2.91 2.43 -7.65
N PHE A 93 -3.08 1.30 -8.33
CA PHE A 93 -3.32 0.00 -7.71
C PHE A 93 -2.12 -0.92 -7.89
N LEU A 94 -1.86 -1.76 -6.89
CA LEU A 94 -0.79 -2.74 -6.99
C LEU A 94 -1.26 -3.89 -7.88
N PRO A 95 -0.56 -4.19 -8.98
CA PRO A 95 -0.98 -5.28 -9.85
C PRO A 95 -0.96 -6.63 -9.12
N VAL A 96 -1.93 -7.48 -9.44
CA VAL A 96 -2.05 -8.85 -8.91
C VAL A 96 -0.79 -9.69 -9.15
N TRP A 97 -0.12 -9.49 -10.29
CA TRP A 97 1.15 -10.17 -10.59
C TRP A 97 2.29 -9.77 -9.65
N TYR A 98 2.20 -8.62 -8.98
CA TYR A 98 3.16 -8.17 -7.97
C TYR A 98 2.72 -8.59 -6.57
N SER A 99 1.46 -8.36 -6.21
CA SER A 99 0.96 -8.60 -4.85
C SER A 99 0.79 -10.08 -4.52
N LEU A 100 0.21 -10.91 -5.41
CA LEU A 100 -0.05 -12.32 -5.10
C LEU A 100 1.20 -13.14 -4.81
N PRO A 101 2.30 -13.05 -5.59
CA PRO A 101 3.52 -13.80 -5.26
C PRO A 101 4.05 -13.46 -3.86
N LEU A 102 4.01 -12.18 -3.47
CA LEU A 102 4.46 -11.75 -2.13
C LEU A 102 3.54 -12.29 -1.03
N ILE A 103 2.22 -12.29 -1.24
CA ILE A 103 1.24 -12.86 -0.31
C ILE A 103 1.45 -14.38 -0.16
N ILE A 104 1.69 -15.09 -1.27
CA ILE A 104 1.96 -16.54 -1.27
C ILE A 104 3.26 -16.84 -0.51
N ILE A 105 4.32 -16.07 -0.72
CA ILE A 105 5.58 -16.23 0.01
C ILE A 105 5.35 -15.99 1.51
N ALA A 106 4.69 -14.89 1.88
CA ALA A 106 4.40 -14.56 3.27
C ALA A 106 3.52 -15.63 3.95
N GLY A 107 2.48 -16.11 3.25
CA GLY A 107 1.65 -17.21 3.70
C GLY A 107 2.43 -18.50 3.88
N SER A 108 3.28 -18.85 2.91
CA SER A 108 4.15 -20.04 3.00
C SER A 108 5.05 -19.98 4.23
N VAL A 109 5.68 -18.83 4.50
CA VAL A 109 6.49 -18.61 5.71
C VAL A 109 5.65 -18.80 6.98
N ALA A 110 4.46 -18.19 7.03
CA ALA A 110 3.54 -18.37 8.17
C ALA A 110 3.18 -19.85 8.39
N PHE A 111 2.82 -20.58 7.33
CA PHE A 111 2.53 -22.01 7.39
C PHE A 111 3.75 -22.82 7.85
N PHE A 112 4.96 -22.51 7.37
CA PHE A 112 6.16 -23.23 7.78
C PHE A 112 6.49 -23.03 9.27
N ILE A 113 6.18 -21.86 9.83
CA ILE A 113 6.37 -21.55 11.25
C ILE A 113 5.29 -22.21 12.11
N THR A 114 4.02 -22.09 11.74
CA THR A 114 2.88 -22.52 12.57
C THR A 114 2.51 -23.98 12.38
N LYS A 115 2.78 -24.55 11.19
CA LYS A 115 2.25 -25.83 10.70
C LYS A 115 0.72 -25.92 10.74
N ASP A 116 0.03 -24.78 10.77
CA ASP A 116 -1.43 -24.67 10.87
C ASP A 116 -1.96 -23.90 9.66
N PHE A 117 -2.79 -24.55 8.87
CA PHE A 117 -3.36 -23.99 7.65
C PHE A 117 -4.39 -22.88 7.95
N SER A 118 -5.19 -23.01 9.00
CA SER A 118 -6.14 -21.95 9.40
C SER A 118 -5.41 -20.70 9.86
N LEU A 119 -4.29 -20.82 10.58
CA LEU A 119 -3.44 -19.67 10.93
C LEU A 119 -2.78 -19.02 9.70
N MET A 120 -2.35 -19.84 8.72
CA MET A 120 -1.86 -19.33 7.44
C MET A 120 -2.93 -18.53 6.71
N VAL A 121 -4.14 -19.09 6.57
CA VAL A 121 -5.29 -18.43 5.92
C VAL A 121 -5.63 -17.13 6.65
N ALA A 122 -5.72 -17.15 7.98
CA ALA A 122 -5.97 -15.96 8.79
C ALA A 122 -4.95 -14.85 8.55
N PHE A 123 -3.67 -15.21 8.54
CA PHE A 123 -2.57 -14.28 8.28
C PHE A 123 -2.66 -13.64 6.89
N VAL A 124 -2.85 -14.44 5.82
CA VAL A 124 -2.95 -13.89 4.46
C VAL A 124 -4.25 -13.11 4.24
N THR A 125 -5.36 -13.49 4.88
CA THR A 125 -6.61 -12.71 4.91
C THR A 125 -6.39 -11.35 5.58
N GLY A 126 -5.62 -11.30 6.67
CA GLY A 126 -5.21 -10.04 7.31
C GLY A 126 -4.39 -9.15 6.37
N ILE A 127 -3.42 -9.73 5.65
CA ILE A 127 -2.63 -9.02 4.64
C ILE A 127 -3.53 -8.44 3.54
N MET A 128 -4.40 -9.27 2.94
CA MET A 128 -5.30 -8.84 1.87
C MET A 128 -6.27 -7.74 2.33
N GLY A 129 -6.81 -7.87 3.54
CA GLY A 129 -7.69 -6.85 4.12
C GLY A 129 -7.01 -5.50 4.27
N TYR A 130 -5.75 -5.49 4.72
CA TYR A 130 -4.97 -4.25 4.83
C TYR A 130 -4.53 -3.72 3.46
N LEU A 131 -4.17 -4.59 2.51
CA LEU A 131 -3.89 -4.20 1.12
C LEU A 131 -5.07 -3.44 0.50
N LEU A 132 -6.29 -3.96 0.65
CA LEU A 132 -7.50 -3.26 0.17
C LEU A 132 -7.71 -1.92 0.87
N TYR A 133 -7.40 -1.83 2.17
CA TYR A 133 -7.45 -0.55 2.87
C TYR A 133 -6.41 0.45 2.34
N TYR A 134 -5.18 -0.02 2.09
CA TYR A 134 -4.10 0.76 1.50
C TYR A 134 -4.47 1.27 0.11
N GLU A 135 -4.95 0.40 -0.78
CA GLU A 135 -5.35 0.77 -2.13
C GLU A 135 -6.49 1.79 -2.13
N TRP A 136 -7.47 1.64 -1.23
CA TRP A 136 -8.53 2.62 -1.05
C TRP A 136 -8.00 3.97 -0.57
N ALA A 137 -7.14 3.98 0.44
CA ALA A 137 -6.54 5.20 0.97
C ALA A 137 -5.72 5.94 -0.10
N HIS A 138 -4.91 5.18 -0.85
CA HIS A 138 -4.08 5.67 -1.94
C HIS A 138 -4.92 6.28 -3.06
N TYR A 139 -5.90 5.53 -3.55
CA TYR A 139 -6.81 5.97 -4.60
C TYR A 139 -7.56 7.25 -4.20
N ILE A 140 -8.19 7.27 -3.02
CA ILE A 140 -8.95 8.44 -2.54
C ILE A 140 -8.06 9.65 -2.30
N ALA A 141 -6.78 9.47 -1.98
CA ALA A 141 -5.85 10.59 -1.85
C ALA A 141 -5.76 11.41 -3.16
N HIS A 142 -5.86 10.75 -4.31
CA HIS A 142 -5.75 11.37 -5.64
C HIS A 142 -7.10 11.72 -6.28
N GLN A 143 -8.23 11.26 -5.75
CA GLN A 143 -9.54 11.68 -6.25
C GLN A 143 -9.95 13.07 -5.75
N PRO A 144 -10.79 13.84 -6.48
CA PRO A 144 -11.32 15.12 -6.00
C PRO A 144 -12.49 14.91 -5.01
N VAL A 145 -12.29 14.04 -4.02
CA VAL A 145 -13.20 13.75 -2.92
C VAL A 145 -12.49 13.95 -1.59
N GLN A 146 -13.21 14.49 -0.61
CA GLN A 146 -12.69 14.63 0.74
C GLN A 146 -13.06 13.38 1.56
N PRO A 147 -12.09 12.71 2.23
CA PRO A 147 -12.39 11.61 3.12
C PRO A 147 -13.34 12.01 4.26
N ILE A 148 -14.25 11.09 4.61
CA ILE A 148 -15.26 11.31 5.66
C ILE A 148 -14.60 11.40 7.04
N THR A 149 -13.57 10.58 7.29
CA THR A 149 -12.91 10.51 8.60
C THR A 149 -11.82 11.57 8.75
N PRO A 150 -11.60 12.12 9.96
CA PRO A 150 -10.47 13.01 10.23
C PRO A 150 -9.13 12.38 9.86
N TRP A 151 -8.95 11.09 10.17
CA TRP A 151 -7.76 10.33 9.82
C TRP A 151 -7.53 10.28 8.31
N GLY A 152 -8.56 9.93 7.52
CA GLY A 152 -8.43 9.88 6.07
C GLY A 152 -8.08 11.24 5.47
N ARG A 153 -8.67 12.34 5.98
CA ARG A 153 -8.32 13.69 5.53
C ARG A 153 -6.87 14.03 5.82
N TRP A 154 -6.38 13.63 6.99
CA TRP A 154 -5.00 13.84 7.37
C TRP A 154 -4.06 13.03 6.48
N MET A 155 -4.27 11.73 6.33
CA MET A 155 -3.42 10.87 5.48
C MET A 155 -3.42 11.29 4.02
N LYS A 156 -4.58 11.69 3.46
CA LYS A 156 -4.65 12.30 2.13
C LYS A 156 -3.72 13.50 2.02
N LYS A 157 -3.73 14.41 3.00
CA LYS A 157 -2.87 15.60 3.01
C LYS A 157 -1.38 15.21 3.02
N MET A 158 -1.02 14.24 3.86
CA MET A 158 0.36 13.73 3.95
C MET A 158 0.83 13.16 2.61
N HIS A 159 0.01 12.30 2.00
CA HIS A 159 0.31 11.68 0.72
C HIS A 159 0.45 12.71 -0.42
N LEU A 160 -0.41 13.73 -0.43
CA LEU A 160 -0.27 14.82 -1.41
C LEU A 160 1.01 15.64 -1.17
N TRP A 161 1.46 15.82 0.07
CA TRP A 161 2.76 16.45 0.32
C TRP A 161 3.92 15.59 -0.19
N HIS A 162 3.84 14.28 -0.04
CA HIS A 162 4.81 13.36 -0.59
C HIS A 162 4.94 13.54 -2.13
N HIS A 163 3.83 13.56 -2.87
CA HIS A 163 3.84 13.73 -4.33
C HIS A 163 4.24 15.13 -4.82
N TYR A 164 3.73 16.18 -4.17
CA TYR A 164 3.81 17.53 -4.73
C TYR A 164 4.87 18.42 -4.07
N LYS A 165 5.29 18.05 -2.85
CA LYS A 165 6.26 18.80 -2.07
C LYS A 165 7.60 18.08 -2.04
N ASN A 166 7.69 16.91 -1.41
CA ASN A 166 8.98 16.22 -1.29
C ASN A 166 8.75 14.73 -1.05
N GLU A 167 9.19 13.93 -2.01
CA GLU A 167 9.08 12.47 -2.07
C GLU A 167 9.98 11.75 -1.04
N ASN A 168 10.86 12.48 -0.35
CA ASN A 168 11.74 11.91 0.68
C ASN A 168 11.11 11.89 2.09
N TYR A 169 9.84 12.28 2.20
CA TYR A 169 9.09 12.38 3.45
C TYR A 169 7.67 11.85 3.28
N TRP A 170 7.04 11.49 4.41
CA TRP A 170 5.64 11.07 4.47
C TRP A 170 5.32 9.86 3.59
N TYR A 171 6.10 8.79 3.73
CA TYR A 171 5.95 7.56 2.97
C TYR A 171 4.72 6.74 3.39
N GLY A 172 4.23 6.90 4.61
CA GLY A 172 3.02 6.23 5.07
C GLY A 172 1.80 6.74 4.32
N VAL A 173 1.11 5.84 3.61
CA VAL A 173 -0.13 6.13 2.88
C VAL A 173 -1.33 5.90 3.79
N THR A 174 -1.30 4.87 4.62
CA THR A 174 -2.38 4.53 5.56
C THR A 174 -2.16 5.09 6.96
N ASN A 175 -0.91 5.17 7.41
CA ASN A 175 -0.54 5.65 8.73
C ASN A 175 0.92 6.18 8.76
N PRO A 176 1.26 7.14 9.63
CA PRO A 176 2.60 7.72 9.68
C PRO A 176 3.49 7.10 10.77
N ALA A 177 3.14 5.95 11.36
CA ALA A 177 3.86 5.42 12.51
C ALA A 177 5.34 5.17 12.20
N LEU A 178 5.63 4.57 11.04
CA LEU A 178 7.00 4.35 10.59
C LEU A 178 7.67 5.61 10.06
N ASP A 179 6.91 6.60 9.57
CA ASP A 179 7.49 7.91 9.28
C ASP A 179 8.01 8.59 10.56
N VAL A 180 7.27 8.50 11.66
CA VAL A 180 7.69 9.03 12.95
C VAL A 180 8.91 8.26 13.46
N LEU A 181 8.82 6.92 13.48
CA LEU A 181 9.88 6.06 14.00
C LEU A 181 11.20 6.24 13.25
N LEU A 182 11.13 6.37 11.92
CA LEU A 182 12.31 6.41 11.04
C LEU A 182 12.66 7.82 10.54
N GLY A 183 12.07 8.84 11.16
CA GLY A 183 12.45 10.24 11.00
C GLY A 183 12.02 10.92 9.71
N THR A 184 11.08 10.34 8.96
CA THR A 184 10.52 10.88 7.70
C THR A 184 9.17 11.59 7.90
N TYR A 185 8.67 11.67 9.13
CA TYR A 185 7.58 12.55 9.52
C TYR A 185 8.12 13.94 9.87
N LYS A 186 7.98 14.91 8.96
CA LYS A 186 8.43 16.29 9.16
C LYS A 186 7.28 17.29 9.12
N ASN A 187 7.49 18.43 9.78
CA ASN A 187 6.63 19.60 9.60
C ASN A 187 6.78 20.10 8.16
N GLU A 188 5.66 20.22 7.44
CA GLU A 188 5.67 20.59 6.04
C GLU A 188 6.32 21.97 5.85
N LYS A 189 6.12 22.93 6.75
CA LYS A 189 6.68 24.29 6.60
C LYS A 189 8.20 24.30 6.58
N GLN A 190 8.84 23.29 7.16
CA GLN A 190 10.29 23.16 7.23
C GLN A 190 10.89 22.37 6.06
N VAL A 191 10.07 21.62 5.33
CA VAL A 191 10.50 20.79 4.20
C VAL A 191 10.49 21.61 2.92
N LYS A 192 11.64 21.69 2.24
CA LYS A 192 11.76 22.32 0.91
C LYS A 192 11.10 21.46 -0.15
N ARG A 193 10.59 22.11 -1.20
CA ARG A 193 10.09 21.41 -2.38
C ARG A 193 11.25 20.73 -3.10
N SER A 194 11.08 19.46 -3.44
CA SER A 194 12.05 18.67 -4.22
C SER A 194 11.79 18.86 -5.71
N SER A 195 12.87 18.90 -6.50
CA SER A 195 12.83 18.92 -7.97
C SER A 195 12.25 17.62 -8.53
N THR A 196 12.49 16.52 -7.82
CA THR A 196 12.23 15.15 -8.27
C THR A 196 10.89 14.60 -7.79
N ALA A 197 10.13 15.36 -6.98
CA ALA A 197 8.87 14.92 -6.40
C ALA A 197 7.85 14.42 -7.44
N ARG A 198 7.88 14.97 -8.65
CA ARG A 198 6.99 14.59 -9.76
C ARG A 198 7.67 13.72 -10.83
N ASN A 199 8.96 13.44 -10.71
CA ASN A 199 9.69 12.60 -11.63
C ASN A 199 10.91 11.99 -10.94
N LEU A 200 10.75 10.76 -10.45
CA LEU A 200 11.77 10.03 -9.68
C LEU A 200 12.97 9.59 -10.54
N GLU A 201 12.85 9.65 -11.87
CA GLU A 201 13.94 9.33 -12.78
C GLU A 201 14.94 10.48 -12.91
N GLN A 202 14.51 11.71 -12.61
CA GLN A 202 15.42 12.84 -12.56
C GLN A 202 16.30 12.68 -11.33
N SER A 203 17.63 12.70 -11.50
CA SER A 203 18.52 12.92 -10.36
C SER A 203 18.55 14.41 -10.08
N ASP A 204 18.46 14.80 -8.81
CA ASP A 204 19.00 16.09 -8.39
C ASP A 204 20.44 16.17 -8.92
N MET A 205 20.67 17.01 -9.93
CA MET A 205 22.02 17.39 -10.32
C MET A 205 22.62 18.14 -9.13
N LYS A 206 23.32 17.42 -8.27
CA LYS A 206 24.17 17.96 -7.22
C LYS A 206 25.60 17.52 -7.48
#